data_AF-A0A7J6LFE2-F1
#
_entry.id   AF-A0A7J6LFE2-F1
#
_cell.length_a   1.000
_cell.length_b   1.000
_cell.length_c   1.000
_cell.angle_alpha   90.00
_cell.angle_beta   90.00
_cell.angle_gamma   90.00
#
_symmetry.space_group_name_H-M   'P 1'
#
loop_
_entity.id
_entity.type
_entity.pdbx_description
1 polymer ?
#
loop_
_entity_poly.entity_id
_entity_poly.type
_entity_poly.pdbx_seq_one_letter_code
_entity_poly.pdbx_strand_id
1 'polypeptide(L)'
;MIHQLPSILIIIVEAAGHSWVFNLRGDIKDGLPRHGPNTHAHPDHYYARPICPAPLNLSQCENYPPPYKPLDASSQRPCRLAGSPGAPNTDFRAEVTRGGKLHISWMGNGHTNSVSDGTCVQIKIAPYKDDPSFDDFTTLEECHPYYNKSVTIDTTSATITIPRNLTVGIYTIFYMWKFTGIYFATCSDIVIRR
;
A
#
# COMPACT_ATOMS: atom_id res chain seq x y z
N MET A 1 20.85 17.39 -34.60
CA MET A 1 20.11 17.67 -33.36
C MET A 1 19.04 16.63 -33.21
N ILE A 2 19.27 15.62 -32.37
CA ILE A 2 18.30 14.55 -32.08
C ILE A 2 17.72 14.90 -30.72
N HIS A 3 16.43 15.25 -30.68
CA HIS A 3 15.70 15.42 -29.42
C HIS A 3 15.61 14.06 -28.72
N GLN A 4 16.30 13.91 -27.59
CA GLN A 4 16.06 12.83 -26.65
C GLN A 4 14.71 13.07 -25.99
N LEU A 5 13.72 12.25 -26.35
CA LEU A 5 12.49 12.12 -25.58
C LEU A 5 12.83 11.48 -24.23
N PRO A 6 12.21 11.91 -23.11
CA PRO A 6 12.43 11.28 -21.82
C PRO A 6 11.93 9.83 -21.92
N SER A 7 12.82 8.89 -21.63
CA SER A 7 12.51 7.46 -21.56
C SER A 7 11.42 7.22 -20.54
N ILE A 8 10.18 7.07 -21.01
CA ILE A 8 9.09 6.48 -20.23
C ILE A 8 9.51 5.05 -19.97
N LEU A 9 9.89 4.75 -18.72
CA LEU A 9 10.17 3.40 -18.27
C LEU A 9 8.84 2.63 -18.28
N ILE A 10 8.51 2.02 -19.41
CA ILE A 10 7.37 1.10 -19.53
C ILE A 10 7.78 -0.17 -18.80
N ILE A 11 7.46 -0.26 -17.52
CA ILE A 11 7.52 -1.54 -16.79
C ILE A 11 6.36 -2.39 -17.34
N ILE A 12 6.68 -3.39 -18.15
CA ILE A 12 5.72 -4.42 -18.55
C ILE A 12 5.44 -5.26 -17.30
N VAL A 13 4.35 -4.93 -16.62
CA VAL A 13 3.84 -5.69 -15.47
C VAL A 13 3.07 -6.88 -16.02
N GLU A 14 3.73 -8.02 -16.16
CA GLU A 14 3.07 -9.31 -16.38
C GLU A 14 2.50 -9.79 -15.02
N ALA A 15 1.50 -9.08 -14.50
CA ALA A 15 0.80 -9.46 -13.27
C ALA A 15 -0.49 -10.20 -13.63
N ALA A 16 -0.35 -11.47 -14.04
CA ALA A 16 -1.50 -12.35 -14.10
C ALA A 16 -1.84 -12.83 -12.68
N GLY A 17 -2.95 -12.34 -12.13
CA GLY A 17 -3.79 -13.13 -11.21
C GLY A 17 -3.80 -12.82 -9.70
N HIS A 18 -3.15 -11.78 -9.16
CA HIS A 18 -3.04 -11.65 -7.70
C HIS A 18 -3.06 -10.18 -7.13
N SER A 19 -3.30 -9.96 -5.81
CA SER A 19 -3.96 -8.74 -5.23
C SER A 19 -3.15 -7.80 -4.29
N TRP A 20 -2.44 -6.77 -4.80
CA TRP A 20 -1.58 -5.89 -3.95
C TRP A 20 -1.55 -4.43 -4.39
N VAL A 21 -1.19 -3.51 -3.48
CA VAL A 21 -0.72 -2.16 -3.87
C VAL A 21 0.57 -2.32 -4.65
N PHE A 22 0.64 -1.69 -5.82
CA PHE A 22 1.78 -1.88 -6.71
C PHE A 22 2.36 -0.57 -7.25
N ASN A 23 1.59 0.52 -7.26
CA ASN A 23 2.07 1.82 -7.76
C ASN A 23 1.68 2.99 -6.86
N LEU A 24 2.60 3.95 -6.75
CA LEU A 24 2.39 5.28 -6.21
C LEU A 24 2.85 6.30 -7.24
N ARG A 25 1.96 7.20 -7.65
CA ARG A 25 2.29 8.28 -8.58
C ARG A 25 2.07 9.62 -7.90
N GLY A 26 3.16 10.27 -7.52
CA GLY A 26 3.13 11.64 -7.04
C GLY A 26 3.00 12.61 -8.22
N ASP A 27 2.63 13.86 -7.95
CA ASP A 27 2.55 14.89 -8.97
C ASP A 27 3.93 15.37 -9.48
N ILE A 28 5.01 15.03 -8.77
CA ILE A 28 6.40 15.29 -9.16
C ILE A 28 7.10 14.01 -9.64
N LYS A 29 6.96 12.92 -8.88
CA LYS A 29 7.69 11.67 -9.13
C LYS A 29 6.91 10.45 -8.63
N ASP A 30 7.02 9.36 -9.35
CA ASP A 30 6.51 8.06 -8.96
C ASP A 30 7.40 7.38 -7.90
N GLY A 31 6.81 6.46 -7.16
CA GLY A 31 7.47 5.68 -6.12
C GLY A 31 6.90 4.26 -6.02
N LEU A 32 7.41 3.52 -5.05
CA LEU A 32 7.10 2.11 -4.82
C LEU A 32 6.68 1.87 -3.37
N PRO A 33 5.89 0.82 -3.12
CA PRO A 33 5.75 0.28 -1.78
C PRO A 33 7.10 -0.14 -1.19
N ARG A 34 7.23 -0.12 0.14
CA ARG A 34 8.45 -0.54 0.83
C ARG A 34 8.91 -1.95 0.40
N HIS A 35 7.97 -2.86 0.13
CA HIS A 35 8.28 -4.22 -0.32
C HIS A 35 8.78 -4.31 -1.77
N GLY A 36 8.67 -3.22 -2.56
CA GLY A 36 9.09 -3.16 -3.95
C GLY A 36 8.00 -3.49 -4.97
N PRO A 37 8.36 -3.60 -6.25
CA PRO A 37 7.41 -3.98 -7.29
C PRO A 37 6.93 -5.40 -7.04
N ASN A 38 5.70 -5.69 -7.45
CA ASN A 38 5.20 -7.05 -7.47
C ASN A 38 6.00 -7.87 -8.50
N THR A 39 6.53 -9.01 -8.05
CA THR A 39 7.15 -10.03 -8.90
C THR A 39 6.51 -11.39 -8.59
N HIS A 40 6.48 -12.32 -9.55
CA HIS A 40 6.01 -13.69 -9.29
C HIS A 40 6.96 -14.52 -8.40
N ALA A 41 7.99 -13.91 -7.81
CA ALA A 41 8.97 -14.59 -6.95
C ALA A 41 8.48 -14.83 -5.52
N HIS A 42 7.38 -14.18 -5.09
CA HIS A 42 6.88 -14.26 -3.72
C HIS A 42 5.38 -14.51 -3.68
N PRO A 43 4.87 -15.20 -2.64
CA PRO A 43 3.45 -15.41 -2.47
C PRO A 43 2.74 -14.10 -2.11
N ASP A 44 1.46 -14.06 -2.40
CA ASP A 44 0.51 -12.98 -2.13
C ASP A 44 0.69 -12.24 -0.79
N HIS A 45 0.78 -13.01 0.29
CA HIS A 45 0.91 -12.48 1.66
C HIS A 45 2.26 -11.80 1.93
N TYR A 46 3.24 -11.95 1.03
CA TYR A 46 4.46 -11.15 1.05
C TYR A 46 4.15 -9.70 0.66
N TYR A 47 3.39 -9.47 -0.41
CA TYR A 47 3.07 -8.11 -0.88
C TYR A 47 1.96 -7.45 -0.05
N ALA A 48 0.98 -8.25 0.40
CA ALA A 48 -0.06 -7.82 1.33
C ALA A 48 0.12 -8.53 2.67
N ARG A 49 0.69 -7.84 3.65
CA ARG A 49 1.01 -8.46 4.94
C ARG A 49 -0.25 -8.60 5.79
N PRO A 50 -0.54 -9.79 6.37
CA PRO A 50 -1.53 -9.93 7.43
C PRO A 50 -1.13 -9.13 8.68
N ILE A 51 -2.02 -8.27 9.15
CA ILE A 51 -1.84 -7.46 10.35
C ILE A 51 -2.99 -7.69 11.35
N CYS A 52 -2.74 -7.32 12.59
CA CYS A 52 -3.74 -7.22 13.64
C CYS A 52 -3.72 -5.77 14.14
N PRO A 53 -4.60 -4.89 13.61
CA PRO A 53 -4.57 -3.47 13.92
C PRO A 53 -5.02 -3.20 15.36
N ALA A 54 -4.38 -2.24 16.01
CA ALA A 54 -4.86 -1.71 17.28
C ALA A 54 -6.33 -1.24 17.14
N PRO A 55 -7.17 -1.45 18.18
CA PRO A 55 -6.85 -1.94 19.52
C PRO A 55 -6.90 -3.48 19.67
N LEU A 56 -6.96 -4.25 18.58
CA LEU A 56 -7.04 -5.71 18.64
C LEU A 56 -5.72 -6.34 19.11
N ASN A 57 -5.79 -7.38 19.93
CA ASN A 57 -4.65 -8.20 20.30
C ASN A 57 -4.55 -9.46 19.39
N LEU A 58 -3.41 -10.16 19.45
CA LEU A 58 -3.17 -11.31 18.57
C LEU A 58 -4.23 -12.41 18.70
N SER A 59 -4.69 -12.72 19.92
CA SER A 59 -5.71 -13.76 20.10
C SER A 59 -7.07 -13.40 19.48
N GLN A 60 -7.40 -12.11 19.40
CA GLN A 60 -8.56 -11.63 18.66
C GLN A 60 -8.41 -11.78 17.14
N CYS A 61 -7.18 -11.95 16.66
CA CYS A 61 -6.84 -12.11 15.25
C CYS A 61 -6.37 -13.55 14.90
N GLU A 62 -6.20 -14.47 15.86
CA GLU A 62 -5.63 -15.80 15.62
C GLU A 62 -6.56 -16.80 14.92
N ASN A 63 -7.88 -16.55 14.91
CA ASN A 63 -8.89 -17.47 14.37
C ASN A 63 -9.03 -17.43 12.84
N TYR A 64 -7.96 -17.11 12.11
CA TYR A 64 -8.02 -16.94 10.67
C TYR A 64 -7.96 -18.27 9.91
N PRO A 65 -8.77 -18.45 8.85
CA PRO A 65 -8.78 -19.68 8.08
C PRO A 65 -7.41 -19.90 7.40
N PRO A 66 -7.00 -21.16 7.13
CA PRO A 66 -5.84 -21.45 6.27
C PRO A 66 -5.93 -20.72 4.91
N PRO A 67 -4.80 -20.37 4.25
CA PRO A 67 -3.43 -20.83 4.47
C PRO A 67 -2.56 -19.85 5.27
N TYR A 68 -3.15 -18.85 5.92
CA TYR A 68 -2.39 -17.81 6.60
C TYR A 68 -1.63 -18.40 7.80
N LYS A 69 -0.34 -18.08 7.91
CA LYS A 69 0.44 -18.42 9.09
C LYS A 69 -0.16 -17.74 10.32
N PRO A 70 0.03 -18.31 11.53
CA PRO A 70 -0.32 -17.61 12.76
C PRO A 70 0.28 -16.21 12.75
N LEU A 71 -0.53 -15.23 13.14
CA LEU A 71 -0.03 -13.87 13.34
C LEU A 71 0.95 -13.88 14.50
N ASP A 72 2.03 -13.11 14.37
CA ASP A 72 3.04 -12.97 15.41
C ASP A 72 3.10 -11.52 15.90
N ALA A 73 4.01 -11.24 16.85
CA ALA A 73 4.21 -9.89 17.37
C ALA A 73 4.49 -8.85 16.27
N SER A 74 5.05 -9.27 15.13
CA SER A 74 5.28 -8.37 14.02
C SER A 74 3.95 -7.93 13.39
N SER A 75 2.91 -8.77 13.34
CA SER A 75 1.58 -8.41 12.81
C SER A 75 0.87 -7.30 13.61
N GLN A 76 1.34 -6.98 14.82
CA GLN A 76 0.93 -5.81 15.60
C GLN A 76 1.61 -4.50 15.14
N ARG A 77 2.35 -4.53 14.03
CA ARG A 77 2.98 -3.37 13.39
C ARG A 77 2.31 -3.08 12.05
N PRO A 78 1.95 -1.82 11.75
CA PRO A 78 1.32 -1.45 10.47
C PRO A 78 2.22 -1.74 9.27
N CYS A 79 3.53 -1.48 9.43
CA CYS A 79 4.52 -1.64 8.38
C CYS A 79 5.52 -2.73 8.75
N ARG A 80 6.20 -3.26 7.73
CA ARG A 80 7.49 -3.93 7.96
C ARG A 80 8.55 -2.86 8.25
N LEU A 81 9.53 -3.23 9.09
CA LEU A 81 10.68 -2.40 9.38
C LEU A 81 11.38 -1.98 8.08
N ALA A 82 11.54 -0.68 7.87
CA ALA A 82 12.26 -0.12 6.74
C ALA A 82 13.67 -0.74 6.61
N GLY A 83 14.05 -1.15 5.39
CA GLY A 83 15.34 -1.78 5.11
C GLY A 83 15.43 -3.27 5.47
N SER A 84 14.38 -3.86 6.05
CA SER A 84 14.30 -5.31 6.25
C SER A 84 14.11 -6.06 4.92
N PRO A 85 14.36 -7.38 4.85
CA PRO A 85 14.19 -8.16 3.61
C PRO A 85 12.81 -8.03 2.94
N GLY A 86 11.74 -7.77 3.70
CA GLY A 86 10.39 -7.54 3.17
C GLY A 86 10.01 -6.08 2.93
N ALA A 87 10.94 -5.15 3.15
CA ALA A 87 10.77 -3.71 2.95
C ALA A 87 12.06 -2.99 2.46
N PRO A 88 12.73 -3.46 1.39
CA PRO A 88 14.02 -2.90 0.97
C PRO A 88 13.93 -1.58 0.18
N ASN A 89 12.75 -1.18 -0.30
CA ASN A 89 12.61 -0.07 -1.26
C ASN A 89 12.33 1.28 -0.59
N THR A 90 13.05 1.58 0.50
CA THR A 90 12.83 2.79 1.31
C THR A 90 13.20 4.08 0.59
N ASP A 91 14.02 4.00 -0.46
CA ASP A 91 14.51 5.17 -1.21
C ASP A 91 13.70 5.46 -2.49
N PHE A 92 12.84 4.54 -2.91
CA PHE A 92 11.98 4.68 -4.09
C PHE A 92 10.67 5.38 -3.73
N ARG A 93 10.80 6.65 -3.32
CA ARG A 93 9.68 7.44 -2.81
C ARG A 93 9.01 8.25 -3.90
N ALA A 94 7.68 8.25 -3.88
CA ALA A 94 6.90 9.18 -4.69
C ALA A 94 7.09 10.59 -4.12
N GLU A 95 7.17 11.59 -5.00
CA GLU A 95 7.30 12.99 -4.60
C GLU A 95 6.02 13.73 -4.93
N VAL A 96 5.49 14.45 -3.93
CA VAL A 96 4.20 15.13 -4.02
C VAL A 96 4.25 16.52 -3.42
N THR A 97 3.61 17.51 -4.05
CA THR A 97 3.47 18.86 -3.48
C THR A 97 2.44 18.91 -2.35
N ARG A 98 2.52 19.92 -1.48
CA ARG A 98 1.46 20.18 -0.49
C ARG A 98 0.16 20.60 -1.19
N GLY A 99 -0.95 19.92 -0.90
CA GLY A 99 -2.19 20.08 -1.66
C GLY A 99 -2.18 19.37 -3.02
N GLY A 100 -1.08 18.69 -3.35
CA GLY A 100 -0.91 17.89 -4.55
C GLY A 100 -1.70 16.58 -4.47
N LYS A 101 -1.75 15.91 -5.62
CA LYS A 101 -2.45 14.62 -5.76
C LYS A 101 -1.45 13.48 -5.68
N LEU A 102 -1.78 12.47 -4.89
CA LEU A 102 -1.09 11.19 -4.87
C LEU A 102 -2.06 10.14 -5.41
N HIS A 103 -1.70 9.54 -6.54
CA HIS A 103 -2.42 8.39 -7.07
C HIS A 103 -1.82 7.11 -6.50
N ILE A 104 -2.68 6.23 -5.99
CA ILE A 104 -2.30 4.92 -5.48
C ILE A 104 -3.17 3.90 -6.19
N SER A 105 -2.53 2.86 -6.73
CA SER A 105 -3.27 1.72 -7.26
C SER A 105 -2.89 0.41 -6.61
N TRP A 106 -3.92 -0.41 -6.47
CA TRP A 106 -3.83 -1.78 -6.01
C TRP A 106 -4.49 -2.69 -7.03
N MET A 107 -3.99 -3.91 -7.18
CA MET A 107 -4.69 -4.91 -7.98
C MET A 107 -5.65 -5.66 -7.07
N GLY A 108 -6.91 -5.77 -7.50
CA GLY A 108 -7.89 -6.65 -6.89
C GLY A 108 -7.72 -8.07 -7.45
N ASN A 109 -7.88 -9.08 -6.60
CA ASN A 109 -7.88 -10.47 -7.03
C ASN A 109 -8.95 -10.70 -8.10
N GLY A 110 -8.61 -11.41 -9.18
CA GLY A 110 -9.60 -12.07 -10.04
C GLY A 110 -10.43 -13.13 -9.30
N HIS A 111 -9.97 -13.59 -8.13
CA HIS A 111 -10.71 -14.50 -7.23
C HIS A 111 -11.67 -13.79 -6.26
N THR A 112 -11.83 -12.47 -6.31
CA THR A 112 -12.72 -11.73 -5.38
C THR A 112 -14.19 -11.71 -5.77
N ASN A 113 -14.57 -12.32 -6.91
CA ASN A 113 -15.97 -12.66 -7.16
C ASN A 113 -16.45 -13.49 -5.97
N SER A 114 -17.28 -12.92 -5.09
CA SER A 114 -17.88 -13.48 -3.87
C SER A 114 -17.09 -13.51 -2.55
N VAL A 115 -15.89 -12.91 -2.46
CA VAL A 115 -15.03 -13.07 -1.26
C VAL A 115 -14.60 -11.74 -0.60
N SER A 116 -14.61 -10.64 -1.35
CA SER A 116 -14.55 -9.32 -0.72
C SER A 116 -15.93 -9.00 -0.19
N ASP A 117 -16.07 -8.89 1.14
CA ASP A 117 -17.32 -8.54 1.82
C ASP A 117 -17.76 -7.06 1.56
N GLY A 118 -17.30 -6.44 0.47
CA GLY A 118 -17.46 -5.01 0.22
C GLY A 118 -16.55 -4.13 1.09
N THR A 119 -15.48 -4.70 1.63
CA THR A 119 -14.56 -4.02 2.53
C THR A 119 -13.83 -2.87 1.84
N CYS A 120 -13.77 -1.75 2.54
CA CYS A 120 -13.09 -0.55 2.08
C CYS A 120 -11.57 -0.62 2.28
N VAL A 121 -10.82 0.00 1.36
CA VAL A 121 -9.43 0.39 1.56
C VAL A 121 -9.40 1.69 2.35
N GLN A 122 -8.71 1.68 3.48
CA GLN A 122 -8.37 2.86 4.25
C GLN A 122 -6.96 3.32 3.88
N ILE A 123 -6.78 4.63 3.76
CA ILE A 123 -5.50 5.24 3.45
C ILE A 123 -5.17 6.22 4.56
N LYS A 124 -4.01 6.04 5.19
CA LYS A 124 -3.55 6.84 6.32
C LYS A 124 -2.14 7.35 6.11
N ILE A 125 -1.77 8.41 6.79
CA ILE A 125 -0.44 9.03 6.70
C ILE A 125 0.15 9.29 8.09
N ALA A 126 1.45 9.13 8.22
CA ALA A 126 2.22 9.50 9.41
C ALA A 126 3.55 10.15 9.01
N PRO A 127 4.17 10.99 9.87
CA PRO A 127 5.59 11.33 9.72
C PRO A 127 6.44 10.07 9.63
N TYR A 128 7.50 10.12 8.81
CA TYR A 128 8.33 8.94 8.59
C TYR A 128 8.96 8.40 9.87
N LYS A 129 8.84 7.08 10.04
CA LYS A 129 9.62 6.27 10.96
C LYS A 129 9.96 4.95 10.27
N ASP A 130 11.10 4.35 10.64
CA ASP A 130 11.48 3.04 10.12
C ASP A 130 10.46 1.96 10.53
N ASP A 131 9.94 2.06 11.75
CA ASP A 131 8.91 1.19 12.31
C ASP A 131 7.82 2.03 13.02
N PRO A 132 6.81 2.55 12.30
CA PRO A 132 5.73 3.33 12.89
C PRO A 132 4.72 2.45 13.63
N SER A 133 4.05 3.00 14.64
CA SER A 133 2.95 2.36 15.36
C SER A 133 1.61 2.73 14.74
N PHE A 134 0.54 1.96 14.99
CA PHE A 134 -0.81 2.29 14.46
C PHE A 134 -1.29 3.69 14.88
N ASP A 135 -0.98 4.11 16.10
CA ASP A 135 -1.39 5.41 16.66
C ASP A 135 -0.64 6.61 16.04
N ASP A 136 0.43 6.36 15.28
CA ASP A 136 1.14 7.44 14.57
C ASP A 136 0.35 7.96 13.36
N PHE A 137 -0.64 7.19 12.88
CA PHE A 137 -1.31 7.44 11.61
C PHE A 137 -2.59 8.27 11.75
N THR A 138 -2.71 9.28 10.90
CA THR A 138 -3.95 10.03 10.67
C THR A 138 -4.62 9.53 9.39
N THR A 139 -5.93 9.33 9.42
CA THR A 139 -6.69 8.90 8.24
C THR A 139 -6.77 10.02 7.19
N LEU A 140 -6.40 9.71 5.96
CA LEU A 140 -6.62 10.57 4.79
C LEU A 140 -7.95 10.22 4.11
N GLU A 141 -8.20 8.92 3.93
CA GLU A 141 -9.41 8.41 3.30
C GLU A 141 -9.90 7.18 4.06
N GLU A 142 -11.19 7.17 4.38
CA GLU A 142 -11.81 6.10 5.17
C GLU A 142 -12.34 4.95 4.33
N CYS A 143 -12.70 5.21 3.06
CA CYS A 143 -13.22 4.16 2.22
C CYS A 143 -13.02 4.35 0.71
N HIS A 144 -12.15 3.53 0.13
CA HIS A 144 -12.12 3.27 -1.30
C HIS A 144 -12.52 1.82 -1.64
N PRO A 145 -13.20 1.58 -2.78
CA PRO A 145 -13.56 0.23 -3.20
C PRO A 145 -12.32 -0.65 -3.42
N TYR A 146 -12.26 -1.81 -2.75
CA TYR A 146 -11.16 -2.76 -2.95
C TYR A 146 -11.21 -3.47 -4.32
N TYR A 147 -12.41 -3.63 -4.90
CA TYR A 147 -12.65 -4.37 -6.14
C TYR A 147 -13.47 -3.56 -7.15
N ASN A 148 -13.22 -3.80 -8.44
CA ASN A 148 -13.99 -3.29 -9.57
C ASN A 148 -14.29 -4.42 -10.57
N LYS A 149 -15.52 -4.45 -11.12
CA LYS A 149 -16.03 -5.51 -12.01
C LYS A 149 -15.37 -5.55 -13.39
N SER A 150 -14.61 -4.52 -13.77
CA SER A 150 -13.90 -4.46 -15.06
C SER A 150 -12.41 -4.69 -14.84
N VAL A 151 -11.86 -5.81 -15.31
CA VAL A 151 -10.46 -6.25 -15.05
C VAL A 151 -9.45 -5.90 -16.16
N THR A 152 -9.81 -5.04 -17.11
CA THR A 152 -8.98 -4.77 -18.30
C THR A 152 -8.03 -3.57 -18.18
N ILE A 153 -8.12 -2.77 -17.12
CA ILE A 153 -7.27 -1.60 -16.82
C ILE A 153 -7.08 -1.55 -15.30
N ASP A 154 -6.11 -0.80 -14.80
CA ASP A 154 -5.84 -0.47 -13.38
C ASP A 154 -7.10 0.09 -12.65
N THR A 155 -8.10 -0.77 -12.38
CA THR A 155 -9.47 -0.34 -12.06
C THR A 155 -9.72 -0.13 -10.58
N THR A 156 -8.76 -0.51 -9.72
CA THR A 156 -8.82 -0.33 -8.28
C THR A 156 -7.72 0.62 -7.83
N SER A 157 -8.08 1.89 -7.72
CA SER A 157 -7.16 2.97 -7.36
C SER A 157 -7.87 4.07 -6.60
N ALA A 158 -7.08 4.92 -5.97
CA ALA A 158 -7.50 6.16 -5.36
C ALA A 158 -6.58 7.29 -5.79
N THR A 159 -7.15 8.48 -5.95
CA THR A 159 -6.37 9.71 -6.04
C THR A 159 -6.70 10.54 -4.81
N ILE A 160 -5.76 10.60 -3.88
CA ILE A 160 -5.92 11.33 -2.62
C ILE A 160 -5.22 12.68 -2.71
N THR A 161 -5.72 13.65 -1.97
CA THR A 161 -5.11 14.98 -1.87
C THR A 161 -4.27 15.05 -0.59
N ILE A 162 -2.98 15.39 -0.73
CA ILE A 162 -2.09 15.56 0.42
C ILE A 162 -2.44 16.87 1.14
N PRO A 163 -2.67 16.87 2.47
CA PRO A 163 -3.06 18.10 3.17
C PRO A 163 -2.01 19.22 3.02
N ARG A 164 -2.50 20.44 2.75
CA ARG A 164 -1.63 21.61 2.50
C ARG A 164 -0.80 22.05 3.71
N ASN A 165 -1.24 21.68 4.90
CA ASN A 165 -0.62 22.05 6.18
C ASN A 165 0.50 21.12 6.63
N LEU A 166 0.72 19.99 5.93
CA LEU A 166 1.86 19.11 6.24
C LEU A 166 3.18 19.84 5.98
N THR A 167 4.17 19.57 6.83
CA THR A 167 5.52 20.09 6.63
C THR A 167 6.23 19.35 5.50
N VAL A 168 7.19 20.02 4.84
CA VAL A 168 8.08 19.37 3.87
C VAL A 168 8.90 18.30 4.58
N GLY A 169 8.97 17.10 4.01
CA GLY A 169 9.67 15.97 4.64
C GLY A 169 9.21 14.62 4.10
N ILE A 170 9.69 13.56 4.72
CA ILE A 170 9.32 12.18 4.37
C ILE A 170 8.14 11.76 5.26
N TYR A 171 7.17 11.10 4.64
CA TYR A 171 6.00 10.56 5.31
C TYR A 171 5.79 9.10 4.89
N THR A 172 5.16 8.33 5.77
CA THR A 172 4.74 6.96 5.46
C THR A 172 3.25 6.96 5.19
N ILE A 173 2.86 6.42 4.04
CA ILE A 173 1.48 6.09 3.74
C ILE A 173 1.24 4.63 4.10
N PHE A 174 0.16 4.40 4.84
CA PHE A 174 -0.32 3.10 5.27
C PHE A 174 -1.66 2.81 4.61
N TYR A 175 -1.73 1.68 3.92
CA TYR A 175 -2.91 1.23 3.20
C TYR A 175 -3.37 -0.06 3.86
N MET A 176 -4.62 -0.11 4.31
CA MET A 176 -5.17 -1.30 4.94
C MET A 176 -6.57 -1.62 4.44
N TRP A 177 -6.89 -2.91 4.43
CA TRP A 177 -8.22 -3.42 4.12
C TRP A 177 -8.47 -4.68 4.94
N LYS A 178 -9.71 -5.15 4.93
CA LYS A 178 -10.12 -6.38 5.61
C LYS A 178 -10.62 -7.38 4.58
N PHE A 179 -10.46 -8.67 4.81
CA PHE A 179 -11.00 -9.71 3.94
C PHE A 179 -11.28 -10.96 4.78
N THR A 180 -12.55 -11.41 4.83
CA THR A 180 -12.96 -12.60 5.62
C THR A 180 -12.42 -12.54 7.07
N GLY A 181 -12.54 -11.39 7.72
CA GLY A 181 -12.05 -11.20 9.10
C GLY A 181 -10.59 -10.76 9.23
N ILE A 182 -9.74 -10.98 8.21
CA ILE A 182 -8.29 -10.72 8.25
C ILE A 182 -7.99 -9.32 7.77
N TYR A 183 -7.18 -8.57 8.52
CA TYR A 183 -6.66 -7.30 8.05
C TYR A 183 -5.36 -7.50 7.27
N PHE A 184 -5.25 -6.81 6.15
CA PHE A 184 -4.06 -6.76 5.34
C PHE A 184 -3.58 -5.32 5.24
N ALA A 185 -2.27 -5.16 5.10
CA ALA A 185 -1.71 -3.86 4.84
C ALA A 185 -0.41 -3.89 4.05
N THR A 186 -0.09 -2.71 3.55
CA THR A 186 1.19 -2.36 2.96
C THR A 186 1.52 -0.91 3.29
N CYS A 187 2.80 -0.58 3.21
CA CYS A 187 3.29 0.76 3.46
C CYS A 187 4.20 1.22 2.33
N SER A 188 4.17 2.52 2.09
CA SER A 188 5.03 3.20 1.13
C SER A 188 5.52 4.49 1.77
N ASP A 189 6.70 4.95 1.37
CA ASP A 189 7.21 6.24 1.82
C ASP A 189 7.10 7.26 0.68
N ILE A 190 6.72 8.48 1.02
CA ILE A 190 6.58 9.61 0.09
C ILE A 190 7.41 10.80 0.58
N VAL A 191 7.78 11.69 -0.33
CA VAL A 191 8.38 12.98 0.01
C VAL A 191 7.40 14.09 -0.30
N ILE A 192 7.03 14.84 0.73
CA ILE A 192 6.25 16.06 0.58
C ILE A 192 7.20 17.21 0.26
N ARG A 193 6.97 17.85 -0.89
CA ARG A 193 7.68 19.02 -1.40
C ARG A 193 6.82 20.28 -1.24
N ARG A 194 7.43 21.45 -1.48
CA ARG A 194 6.79 22.75 -1.24
C ARG A 194 5.55 22.97 -2.07
#